data_AF-A0A359HA38-F1
#
_entry.id   AF-A0A359HA38-F1
#
_cell.length_a   1.000
_cell.length_b   1.000
_cell.length_c   1.000
_cell.angle_alpha   90.00
_cell.angle_beta   90.00
_cell.angle_gamma   90.00
#
_symmetry.space_group_name_H-M   'P 1'
#
loop_
_entity.id
_entity.type
_entity.pdbx_description
1 polymer ?
#
loop_
_entity_poly.entity_id
_entity_poly.type
_entity_poly.pdbx_seq_one_letter_code
_entity_poly.pdbx_strand_id
1 'polypeptide(L)'
;MKRSGNSNIIVSSLSADQNGIKARGIARVFEATVGYETQDEAGNKLTDGFLTAAAGGPNWGYFELVLNELPKDAAKLQLFQPSANDGSKLDLVELNLK
;
A
#
# COMPACT_ATOMS: atom_id res chain seq x y z
N MET A 1 1.60 17.24 -9.87
CA MET A 1 1.33 15.84 -9.47
C MET A 1 2.29 14.94 -10.25
N LYS A 2 3.44 14.55 -9.67
CA LYS A 2 4.43 13.71 -10.37
C LYS A 2 3.88 12.29 -10.46
N ARG A 3 3.37 11.91 -11.63
CA ARG A 3 3.03 10.52 -11.95
C ARG A 3 4.33 9.81 -12.33
N SER A 4 4.91 9.04 -11.41
CA SER A 4 5.86 7.99 -11.80
C SER A 4 5.08 6.87 -12.48
N GLY A 5 5.62 6.36 -13.59
CA GLY A 5 4.87 5.66 -14.63
C GLY A 5 4.25 4.31 -14.24
N ASN A 6 3.18 3.96 -14.95
CA ASN A 6 2.65 2.61 -15.19
C ASN A 6 2.44 1.67 -13.99
N SER A 7 2.30 2.18 -12.77
CA SER A 7 2.04 1.36 -11.58
C SER A 7 0.63 0.77 -11.61
N ASN A 8 0.50 -0.52 -11.32
CA ASN A 8 -0.80 -1.18 -11.14
C ASN A 8 -1.51 -0.82 -9.83
N ILE A 9 -0.96 0.11 -9.06
CA ILE A 9 -1.53 0.63 -7.81
C ILE A 9 -1.47 2.15 -7.87
N ILE A 10 -2.61 2.81 -7.66
CA ILE A 10 -2.74 4.26 -7.65
C ILE A 10 -3.41 4.67 -6.35
N VAL A 11 -2.70 5.46 -5.55
CA VAL A 11 -3.22 6.00 -4.29
C VAL A 11 -3.84 7.37 -4.56
N SER A 12 -5.11 7.49 -4.24
CA SER A 12 -5.93 8.71 -4.44
C SER A 12 -5.94 9.62 -3.22
N SER A 13 -5.84 9.06 -2.02
CA SER A 13 -5.76 9.81 -0.77
C SER A 13 -4.97 9.05 0.27
N LEU A 14 -4.22 9.79 1.08
CA LEU A 14 -3.55 9.32 2.28
C LEU A 14 -3.85 10.30 3.42
N SER A 15 -4.27 9.77 4.55
CA SER A 15 -4.37 10.47 5.83
C SER A 15 -3.60 9.66 6.85
N ALA A 16 -2.71 10.30 7.59
CA ALA A 16 -1.97 9.70 8.67
C ALA A 16 -1.97 10.66 9.86
N ASP A 17 -2.31 10.16 11.03
CA ASP A 17 -2.27 10.90 12.29
C ASP A 17 -1.74 10.00 13.42
N GLN A 18 -1.76 10.50 14.66
CA GLN A 18 -1.27 9.75 15.81
C GLN A 18 -2.12 8.52 16.16
N ASN A 19 -3.32 8.42 15.58
CA ASN A 19 -4.30 7.38 15.83
C ASN A 19 -4.37 6.37 14.68
N GLY A 20 -3.70 6.59 13.55
CA GLY A 20 -3.71 5.61 12.48
C GLY A 20 -3.41 6.13 11.09
N ILE A 21 -3.61 5.24 10.12
CA ILE A 21 -3.50 5.54 8.69
C ILE A 21 -4.80 5.16 7.99
N LYS A 22 -5.20 6.02 7.05
CA LYS A 22 -6.19 5.72 6.04
C LYS A 22 -5.64 6.01 4.64
N ALA A 23 -5.50 4.97 3.82
CA ALA A 23 -5.09 5.09 2.42
C ALA A 23 -6.18 4.54 1.50
N ARG A 24 -6.50 5.25 0.43
CA ARG A 24 -7.51 4.85 -0.55
C ARG A 24 -6.96 4.94 -1.95
N GLY A 25 -7.36 4.02 -2.81
CA GLY A 25 -6.91 4.02 -4.18
C GLY A 25 -7.64 3.03 -5.06
N ILE A 26 -7.04 2.81 -6.23
CA ILE A 26 -7.43 1.76 -7.15
C ILE A 26 -6.21 0.89 -7.46
N ALA A 27 -6.43 -0.40 -7.61
CA ALA A 27 -5.41 -1.37 -7.95
C ALA A 27 -5.91 -2.30 -9.06
N ARG A 28 -5.01 -2.71 -9.94
CA ARG A 28 -5.22 -3.73 -10.98
C ARG A 28 -4.19 -4.83 -10.75
N VAL A 29 -4.44 -5.68 -9.78
CA VAL A 29 -3.46 -6.64 -9.25
C VAL A 29 -3.98 -8.07 -9.28
N PHE A 30 -3.06 -9.05 -9.34
CA PHE A 30 -3.40 -10.47 -9.32
C PHE A 30 -4.22 -10.81 -8.07
N GLU A 31 -5.32 -11.55 -8.27
CA GLU A 31 -6.29 -11.93 -7.22
C GLU A 31 -6.87 -10.77 -6.39
N ALA A 32 -6.77 -9.54 -6.90
CA ALA A 32 -7.13 -8.32 -6.18
C ALA A 32 -6.31 -8.09 -4.89
N THR A 33 -5.19 -8.80 -4.71
CA THR A 33 -4.39 -8.74 -3.49
C THR A 33 -3.42 -7.56 -3.51
N VAL A 34 -3.60 -6.62 -2.58
CA VAL A 34 -2.69 -5.51 -2.32
C VAL A 34 -1.98 -5.77 -0.99
N GLY A 35 -0.68 -5.99 -1.04
CA GLY A 35 0.18 -6.06 0.15
C GLY A 35 0.48 -4.66 0.68
N TYR A 36 0.62 -4.54 1.98
CA TYR A 36 1.07 -3.32 2.63
C TYR A 36 2.17 -3.60 3.65
N GLU A 37 3.02 -2.60 3.87
CA GLU A 37 4.05 -2.62 4.91
C GLU A 37 4.28 -1.19 5.42
N THR A 38 4.36 -1.00 6.73
CA THR A 38 4.87 0.25 7.30
C THR A 38 6.33 0.08 7.71
N GLN A 39 7.14 1.11 7.48
CA GLN A 39 8.55 1.11 7.85
C GLN A 39 8.91 2.32 8.70
N ASP A 40 9.97 2.18 9.49
CA ASP A 40 10.65 3.32 10.13
C ASP A 40 11.49 4.11 9.10
N GLU A 41 12.16 5.18 9.56
CA GLU A 41 13.03 6.00 8.70
C GLU A 41 14.24 5.23 8.14
N ALA A 42 14.70 4.19 8.84
CA ALA A 42 15.79 3.33 8.44
C ALA A 42 15.37 2.23 7.45
N GLY A 43 14.07 2.09 7.17
CA GLY A 43 13.51 1.07 6.28
C GLY A 43 13.24 -0.27 6.97
N ASN A 44 13.28 -0.33 8.30
CA ASN A 44 12.92 -1.53 9.03
C ASN A 44 11.40 -1.71 9.01
N LYS A 45 10.96 -2.93 8.70
CA LYS A 45 9.55 -3.33 8.73
C LYS A 45 8.99 -3.28 10.15
N LEU A 46 7.89 -2.55 10.34
CA LEU A 46 7.20 -2.43 11.63
C LEU A 46 5.87 -3.20 11.66
N THR A 47 5.06 -3.09 10.61
CA THR A 47 3.84 -3.88 10.43
C THR A 47 3.63 -4.19 8.96
N ASP A 48 2.95 -5.29 8.66
CA ASP A 48 2.60 -5.70 7.31
C ASP A 48 1.29 -6.48 7.28
N GLY A 49 0.78 -6.66 6.07
CA GLY A 49 -0.40 -7.45 5.81
C GLY A 49 -0.86 -7.29 4.37
N PHE A 50 -2.11 -7.61 4.12
CA PHE A 50 -2.73 -7.44 2.81
C PHE A 50 -4.19 -7.02 2.95
N LEU A 51 -4.71 -6.44 1.88
CA LEU A 51 -6.12 -6.17 1.69
C LEU A 51 -6.55 -6.59 0.28
N THR A 52 -7.86 -6.73 0.10
CA THR A 52 -8.46 -7.12 -1.18
C THR A 52 -9.09 -5.90 -1.83
N ALA A 53 -8.67 -5.57 -3.05
CA ALA A 53 -9.33 -4.60 -3.89
C ALA A 53 -10.68 -5.13 -4.39
N ALA A 54 -11.60 -4.25 -4.78
CA ALA A 54 -12.94 -4.63 -5.22
C ALA A 54 -12.96 -5.47 -6.52
N ALA A 55 -11.85 -5.52 -7.25
CA ALA A 55 -11.68 -6.32 -8.45
C ALA A 55 -10.21 -6.70 -8.64
N GLY A 56 -9.97 -7.89 -9.21
CA GLY A 56 -8.65 -8.34 -9.62
C GLY A 56 -8.33 -7.95 -11.06
N GLY A 57 -7.04 -7.94 -11.38
CA GLY A 57 -6.55 -7.73 -12.74
C GLY A 57 -7.22 -8.70 -13.74
N PRO A 58 -7.54 -8.26 -14.97
CA PRO A 58 -7.13 -6.99 -15.59
C PRO A 58 -8.01 -5.77 -15.25
N ASN A 59 -9.04 -5.93 -14.42
CA ASN A 59 -9.90 -4.82 -14.01
C ASN A 59 -9.28 -4.00 -12.88
N TRP A 60 -9.61 -2.71 -12.83
CA TRP A 60 -9.27 -1.85 -11.69
C TRP A 60 -10.32 -2.01 -10.58
N GLY A 61 -9.87 -2.33 -9.37
CA GLY A 61 -10.68 -2.40 -8.17
C GLY A 61 -10.31 -1.31 -7.16
N TYR A 62 -11.30 -0.73 -6.51
CA TYR A 62 -11.07 0.19 -5.38
C TYR A 62 -10.52 -0.57 -4.17
N PHE A 63 -9.65 0.08 -3.41
CA PHE A 63 -9.20 -0.44 -2.12
C PHE A 63 -9.22 0.66 -1.05
N GLU A 64 -9.41 0.24 0.20
CA GLU A 64 -9.30 1.09 1.38
C GLU A 64 -8.49 0.35 2.45
N LEU A 65 -7.32 0.89 2.78
CA LEU A 65 -6.52 0.46 3.94
C LEU A 65 -6.88 1.37 5.12
N VAL A 66 -7.22 0.76 6.25
CA VAL A 66 -7.41 1.44 7.53
C VAL A 66 -6.57 0.69 8.57
N LEU A 67 -5.60 1.39 9.17
CA LEU A 67 -4.84 0.92 10.32
C LEU A 67 -5.20 1.83 11.49
N ASN A 68 -5.89 1.28 12.50
CA ASN A 68 -6.33 2.02 13.70
C ASN A 68 -5.24 2.17 14.77
N GLU A 69 -4.08 1.57 14.52
CA GLU A 69 -2.90 1.69 15.36
C GLU A 69 -1.70 1.81 14.42
N LEU A 70 -0.94 2.89 14.57
CA LEU A 70 0.30 3.10 13.84
C LEU A 70 1.46 3.10 14.84
N PRO A 71 2.51 2.28 14.64
CA PRO A 71 3.72 2.36 15.45
C PRO A 71 4.27 3.79 15.44
N LYS A 72 4.69 4.30 16.60
CA LYS A 72 5.18 5.69 16.75
C LYS A 72 6.34 6.02 15.80
N ASP A 73 7.14 5.02 15.49
CA ASP A 73 8.33 5.16 14.64
C ASP A 73 8.02 4.99 13.15
N ALA A 74 6.76 4.72 12.77
CA ALA A 74 6.38 4.59 11.38
C ALA A 74 6.58 5.92 10.64
N ALA A 75 7.35 5.86 9.56
CA ALA A 75 7.68 6.99 8.71
C ALA A 75 7.19 6.79 7.27
N LYS A 76 7.03 5.53 6.84
CA LYS A 76 6.65 5.18 5.47
C LYS A 76 5.57 4.12 5.42
N LEU A 77 4.72 4.20 4.42
CA LEU A 77 3.79 3.16 4.00
C LEU A 77 4.16 2.70 2.60
N GLN A 78 4.37 1.40 2.43
CA GLN A 78 4.54 0.72 1.16
C GLN A 78 3.27 -0.04 0.81
N LEU A 79 2.82 0.10 -0.44
CA LEU A 79 1.76 -0.70 -1.05
C LEU A 79 2.33 -1.40 -2.27
N PHE A 80 2.03 -2.69 -2.46
CA PHE A 80 2.62 -3.47 -3.54
C PHE A 80 1.71 -4.64 -3.93
N GLN A 81 1.95 -5.20 -5.11
CA GLN A 81 1.41 -6.51 -5.48
C GLN A 81 2.42 -7.59 -5.04
N PRO A 82 2.03 -8.57 -4.21
CA PRO A 82 2.89 -9.71 -3.96
C PRO A 82 3.01 -10.56 -5.23
N SER A 83 4.23 -10.88 -5.64
CA SER A 83 4.51 -11.80 -6.74
C SER A 83 4.05 -13.21 -6.36
N ALA A 84 3.18 -13.81 -7.18
CA ALA A 84 2.75 -15.21 -6.99
C ALA A 84 3.89 -16.23 -7.22
N ASN A 85 5.01 -15.80 -7.82
CA ASN A 85 6.15 -16.66 -8.11
C ASN A 85 7.09 -16.82 -6.90
N ASP A 86 7.41 -15.71 -6.23
CA ASP A 86 8.48 -15.65 -5.22
C ASP A 86 8.17 -14.74 -4.02
N GLY A 87 6.99 -14.13 -3.97
CA GLY A 87 6.60 -13.20 -2.90
C GLY A 87 7.30 -11.84 -2.97
N SER A 88 8.08 -11.55 -4.01
CA SER A 88 8.69 -10.23 -4.21
C SER A 88 7.64 -9.12 -4.34
N LYS A 89 8.02 -7.89 -3.96
CA LYS A 89 7.16 -6.71 -4.04
C LYS A 89 7.16 -6.15 -5.46
N LEU A 90 6.06 -6.34 -6.19
CA LEU A 90 5.84 -5.77 -7.52
C LEU A 90 5.04 -4.48 -7.42
N ASP A 91 5.17 -3.58 -8.39
CA ASP A 91 4.40 -2.33 -8.47
C ASP A 91 4.44 -1.49 -7.17
N LEU A 92 5.60 -1.48 -6.50
CA LEU A 92 5.79 -0.83 -5.22
C LEU A 92 5.49 0.67 -5.28
N VAL A 93 4.58 1.11 -4.41
CA VAL A 93 4.27 2.51 -4.14
C VAL A 93 4.70 2.81 -2.71
N GLU A 94 5.62 3.75 -2.56
CA GLU A 94 6.06 4.27 -1.26
C GLU A 94 5.43 5.63 -0.98
N LEU A 95 4.88 5.79 0.21
CA LEU A 95 4.23 7.00 0.70
C LEU A 95 4.87 7.42 2.02
N ASN A 96 5.25 8.68 2.14
CA ASN A 96 5.73 9.24 3.41
C ASN A 96 4.53 9.54 4.33
N LEU A 97 4.69 9.21 5.61
CA LEU A 97 3.70 9.44 6.67
C LEU A 97 4.03 10.67 7.53
N LYS A 98 5.25 11.19 7.39
CA LYS A 98 5.77 12.40 8.05
C LYS A 98 6.17 13.45 7.01
#